data_AF-A0A7X2I9D5-F1
#
_entry.id   AF-A0A7X2I9D5-F1
#
_cell.length_a   1.000
_cell.length_b   1.000
_cell.length_c   1.000
_cell.angle_alpha   90.00
_cell.angle_beta   90.00
_cell.angle_gamma   90.00
#
_symmetry.space_group_name_H-M   'P 1'
#
loop_
_entity.id
_entity.type
_entity.pdbx_description
1 polymer ?
#
loop_
_entity_poly.entity_id
_entity_poly.type
_entity_poly.pdbx_seq_one_letter_code
_entity_poly.pdbx_strand_id
1 'polypeptide(L)'
;MKRALLLTLLLLLARHGLAQDPEPEWWNYQAQRGDRLKVVKLDMSLRRSFPLSGFPYVVVTRVNYAPGTPDGLPALAEQDRLEALSDQMAAAIGKKTLSIYAGTAFSQGQQQSWFYVTDPNGLEAVVAGVHAQLCQGCKTSTAILADPAWALYRDQLLPDGETRQRYGLRSY
;
A
#
# COMPACT_ATOMS: atom_id res chain seq x y z
N MET A 1 22.65 1.41 -50.65
CA MET A 1 22.36 0.27 -49.75
C MET A 1 22.88 0.41 -48.30
N LYS A 2 23.58 1.50 -47.91
CA LYS A 2 24.09 1.68 -46.52
C LYS A 2 23.23 2.58 -45.60
N ARG A 3 22.25 3.31 -46.14
CA ARG A 3 21.39 4.22 -45.35
C ARG A 3 20.14 3.55 -44.75
N ALA A 4 19.67 2.46 -45.33
CA ALA A 4 18.51 1.72 -44.84
C ALA A 4 18.82 0.88 -43.59
N LEU A 5 20.08 0.51 -43.37
CA LEU A 5 20.50 -0.32 -42.24
C LEU A 5 20.63 0.46 -40.91
N LEU A 6 20.83 1.78 -40.98
CA LEU A 6 20.98 2.63 -39.77
C LEU A 6 19.64 2.95 -39.11
N LEU A 7 18.54 3.03 -39.87
CA LEU A 7 17.21 3.34 -39.31
C LEU A 7 16.62 2.18 -38.52
N THR A 8 16.93 0.93 -38.88
CA THR A 8 16.47 -0.25 -38.14
C THR A 8 17.15 -0.40 -36.78
N LEU A 9 18.39 0.09 -36.62
CA LEU A 9 19.13 -0.01 -35.36
C LEU A 9 18.64 1.01 -34.30
N LEU A 10 18.17 2.19 -34.73
CA LEU A 10 17.60 3.21 -33.84
C LEU A 10 16.19 2.85 -33.33
N LEU A 11 15.41 2.09 -34.10
CA LEU A 11 14.08 1.60 -33.68
C LEU A 11 14.15 0.44 -32.67
N LEU A 12 15.28 -0.28 -32.59
CA LEU A 12 15.49 -1.35 -31.62
C LEU A 12 15.92 -0.85 -30.22
N LEU A 13 16.51 0.35 -30.13
CA LEU A 13 16.87 0.97 -28.86
C LEU A 13 15.69 1.67 -28.16
N ALA A 14 14.67 2.10 -28.91
CA ALA A 14 13.47 2.72 -28.34
C ALA A 14 12.57 1.73 -27.56
N ARG A 15 12.78 0.41 -27.70
CA ARG A 15 11.96 -0.61 -27.02
C ARG A 15 12.41 -0.97 -25.60
N HIS A 16 13.57 -0.49 -25.15
CA HIS A 16 14.08 -0.80 -23.80
C HIS A 16 13.70 0.26 -22.76
N GLY A 17 12.95 1.30 -23.16
CA GLY A 17 12.41 2.33 -22.29
C GLY A 17 10.98 2.07 -21.81
N LEU A 18 10.49 0.82 -21.88
CA LEU A 18 9.36 0.44 -21.03
C LEU A 18 9.92 0.42 -19.63
N ALA A 19 9.66 1.48 -18.86
CA ALA A 19 9.87 1.48 -17.42
C ALA A 19 9.29 0.16 -16.90
N GLN A 20 10.16 -0.74 -16.44
CA GLN A 20 9.68 -1.83 -15.61
C GLN A 20 9.06 -1.13 -14.42
N ASP A 21 7.75 -1.29 -14.23
CA ASP A 21 7.14 -0.90 -12.97
C ASP A 21 7.98 -1.57 -11.88
N PRO A 22 8.67 -0.81 -11.02
CA PRO A 22 9.56 -1.40 -10.06
C PRO A 22 8.75 -2.35 -9.19
N GLU A 23 9.17 -3.61 -9.15
CA GLU A 23 8.57 -4.60 -8.25
C GLU A 23 8.54 -4.03 -6.82
N PRO A 24 7.43 -4.22 -6.08
CA PRO A 24 7.28 -3.62 -4.77
C PRO A 24 8.37 -4.12 -3.82
N GLU A 25 9.02 -3.18 -3.12
CA GLU A 25 10.01 -3.47 -2.08
C GLU A 25 9.27 -3.61 -0.75
N TRP A 26 8.61 -4.74 -0.54
CA TRP A 26 7.86 -4.97 0.70
C TRP A 26 8.77 -5.02 1.92
N TRP A 27 8.52 -4.12 2.87
CA TRP A 27 9.28 -4.05 4.12
C TRP A 27 8.34 -4.00 5.32
N ASN A 28 8.78 -4.62 6.42
CA ASN A 28 8.01 -4.70 7.66
C ASN A 28 8.81 -4.08 8.81
N TYR A 29 8.15 -3.27 9.64
CA TYR A 29 8.79 -2.72 10.83
C TYR A 29 7.80 -2.53 11.98
N GLN A 30 8.36 -2.39 13.18
CA GLN A 30 7.60 -2.04 14.39
C GLN A 30 7.95 -0.62 14.81
N ALA A 31 6.91 0.20 14.97
CA ALA A 31 7.00 1.56 15.48
C ALA A 31 6.31 1.63 16.84
N GLN A 32 6.87 2.41 17.75
CA GLN A 32 6.21 2.71 19.02
C GLN A 32 6.14 4.23 19.17
N ARG A 33 4.94 4.74 19.45
CA ARG A 33 4.70 6.17 19.71
C ARG A 33 3.88 6.29 21.00
N GLY A 34 4.54 6.65 22.09
CA GLY A 34 3.98 6.50 23.44
C GLY A 34 3.62 5.03 23.70
N ASP A 35 2.45 4.78 24.26
CA ASP A 35 1.98 3.43 24.60
C ASP A 35 1.39 2.66 23.39
N ARG A 36 1.49 3.20 22.18
CA ARG A 36 0.90 2.59 20.98
C ARG A 36 1.97 1.91 20.14
N LEU A 37 1.93 0.57 20.16
CA LEU A 37 2.66 -0.26 19.22
C LEU A 37 1.93 -0.31 17.87
N LYS A 38 2.69 -0.19 16.79
CA LYS A 38 2.22 -0.29 15.41
C LYS A 38 3.15 -1.23 14.64
N VAL A 39 2.59 -2.27 14.02
CA VAL A 39 3.30 -3.06 13.02
C VAL A 39 2.90 -2.52 11.65
N VAL A 40 3.87 -2.25 10.79
CA VAL A 40 3.64 -1.69 9.45
C VAL A 40 4.29 -2.59 8.41
N LYS A 41 3.53 -2.94 7.37
CA LYS A 41 4.01 -3.48 6.10
C LYS A 41 3.82 -2.41 5.04
N LEU A 42 4.85 -2.02 4.31
CA LEU A 42 4.73 -1.03 3.24
C LEU A 42 5.58 -1.40 2.03
N ASP A 43 5.19 -0.86 0.88
CA ASP A 43 6.04 -0.84 -0.29
C ASP A 43 7.04 0.33 -0.16
N MET A 44 8.28 -0.02 0.13
CA MET A 44 9.38 0.93 0.26
C MET A 44 9.85 1.48 -1.09
N SER A 45 9.56 0.82 -2.21
CA SER A 45 10.01 1.27 -3.54
C SER A 45 9.47 2.66 -3.86
N LEU A 46 8.25 2.95 -3.36
CA LEU A 46 7.53 4.20 -3.54
C LEU A 46 8.22 5.40 -2.88
N ARG A 47 9.12 5.17 -1.89
CA ARG A 47 9.81 6.25 -1.15
C ARG A 47 10.62 7.21 -2.04
N ARG A 48 11.00 6.77 -3.24
CA ARG A 48 11.81 7.55 -4.19
C ARG A 48 10.97 8.34 -5.20
N SER A 49 9.68 8.03 -5.30
CA SER A 49 8.81 8.51 -6.37
C SER A 49 7.51 9.12 -5.86
N PHE A 50 7.17 8.97 -4.58
CA PHE A 50 5.99 9.63 -4.01
C PHE A 50 6.20 11.16 -3.91
N PRO A 51 5.16 11.97 -4.14
CA PRO A 51 3.86 11.57 -4.69
C PRO A 51 3.94 11.18 -6.17
N LEU A 52 3.22 10.12 -6.54
CA LEU A 52 3.14 9.66 -7.93
C LEU A 52 2.03 10.40 -8.68
N SER A 53 2.43 11.21 -9.66
CA SER A 53 1.50 11.89 -10.56
C SER A 53 0.57 10.87 -11.23
N GLY A 54 -0.74 11.13 -11.16
CA GLY A 54 -1.77 10.23 -11.69
C GLY A 54 -2.55 9.45 -10.62
N PHE A 55 -2.06 9.35 -9.39
CA PHE A 55 -2.76 8.68 -8.27
C PHE A 55 -3.17 9.67 -7.17
N PRO A 56 -4.13 10.57 -7.42
CA PRO A 56 -4.44 11.66 -6.49
C PRO A 56 -5.43 11.27 -5.39
N TYR A 57 -5.94 10.04 -5.39
CA TYR A 57 -6.89 9.57 -4.39
C TYR A 57 -6.34 8.37 -3.63
N VAL A 58 -6.81 8.20 -2.40
CA VAL A 58 -6.48 7.06 -1.56
C VAL A 58 -7.74 6.46 -0.96
N VAL A 59 -7.85 5.15 -1.08
CA VAL A 59 -8.83 4.31 -0.39
C VAL A 59 -8.16 3.76 0.87
N VAL A 60 -8.72 4.11 2.02
CA VAL A 60 -8.30 3.60 3.32
C VAL A 60 -9.35 2.64 3.84
N THR A 61 -9.00 1.37 3.94
CA THR A 61 -9.88 0.34 4.52
C THR A 61 -9.48 0.09 5.96
N ARG A 62 -10.45 -0.21 6.82
CA ARG A 62 -10.22 -0.55 8.22
C ARG A 62 -11.00 -1.80 8.59
N VAL A 63 -10.34 -2.70 9.30
CA VAL A 63 -10.93 -3.95 9.78
C VAL A 63 -10.54 -4.12 11.24
N ASN A 64 -11.53 -4.20 12.13
CA ASN A 64 -11.26 -4.48 13.53
C ASN A 64 -11.01 -5.99 13.73
N TYR A 65 -10.09 -6.31 14.63
CA TYR A 65 -9.77 -7.66 15.07
C TYR A 65 -9.70 -7.71 16.60
N ALA A 66 -9.85 -8.91 17.17
CA ALA A 66 -9.60 -9.13 18.59
C ALA A 66 -8.08 -9.18 18.84
N PRO A 67 -7.52 -8.33 19.73
CA PRO A 67 -6.10 -8.41 20.06
C PRO A 67 -5.69 -9.81 20.54
N GLY A 68 -4.60 -10.33 19.99
CA GLY A 68 -3.95 -11.55 20.45
C GLY A 68 -2.80 -11.28 21.42
N THR A 69 -2.36 -10.02 21.55
CA THR A 69 -1.30 -9.60 22.47
C THR A 69 -1.76 -8.45 23.37
N PRO A 70 -1.13 -8.24 24.55
CA PRO A 70 -1.41 -7.09 25.41
C PRO A 70 -1.23 -5.73 24.73
N ASP A 71 -0.34 -5.66 23.73
CA ASP A 71 -0.02 -4.43 23.00
C ASP A 71 -1.03 -4.09 21.89
N GLY A 72 -2.11 -4.87 21.75
CA GLY A 72 -3.17 -4.60 20.78
C GLY A 72 -2.91 -5.17 19.38
N LEU A 73 -1.91 -6.05 19.21
CA LEU A 73 -1.60 -6.70 17.94
C LEU A 73 -2.40 -8.01 17.76
N PRO A 74 -2.66 -8.44 16.52
CA PRO A 74 -3.33 -9.72 16.28
C PRO A 74 -2.40 -10.89 16.64
N ALA A 75 -2.98 -12.07 16.88
CA ALA A 75 -2.21 -13.31 16.85
C ALA A 75 -1.71 -13.58 15.42
N LEU A 76 -0.61 -14.33 15.25
CA LEU A 76 0.00 -14.56 13.93
C LEU A 76 -0.99 -15.09 12.87
N ALA A 77 -1.80 -16.10 13.20
CA ALA A 77 -2.78 -16.63 12.26
C ALA A 77 -3.84 -15.59 11.84
N GLU A 78 -4.22 -14.69 12.76
CA GLU A 78 -5.14 -13.60 12.44
C GLU A 78 -4.45 -12.50 11.63
N GLN A 79 -3.16 -12.24 11.87
CA GLN A 79 -2.35 -11.36 11.04
C GLN A 79 -2.30 -11.87 9.59
N ASP A 80 -1.98 -13.15 9.38
CA ASP A 80 -1.92 -13.77 8.05
C ASP A 80 -3.26 -13.65 7.31
N ARG A 81 -4.38 -13.90 8.01
CA ARG A 81 -5.73 -13.73 7.46
C ARG A 81 -6.00 -12.29 7.03
N LEU A 82 -5.63 -11.32 7.87
CA LEU A 82 -5.80 -9.89 7.63
C LEU A 82 -4.91 -9.39 6.50
N GLU A 83 -3.69 -9.91 6.36
CA GLU A 83 -2.82 -9.61 5.23
C GLU A 83 -3.40 -10.15 3.92
N ALA A 84 -3.87 -11.40 3.91
CA ALA A 84 -4.55 -11.98 2.75
C ALA A 84 -5.82 -11.22 2.37
N LEU A 85 -6.53 -10.63 3.35
CA LEU A 85 -7.66 -9.73 3.09
C LEU A 85 -7.23 -8.46 2.36
N SER A 86 -6.10 -7.86 2.75
CA SER A 86 -5.56 -6.68 2.07
C SER A 86 -5.09 -6.98 0.65
N ASP A 87 -4.48 -8.13 0.41
CA ASP A 87 -4.04 -8.54 -0.92
C ASP A 87 -5.25 -8.79 -1.84
N GLN A 88 -6.32 -9.41 -1.33
CA GLN A 88 -7.57 -9.58 -2.06
C GLN A 88 -8.28 -8.25 -2.32
N MET A 89 -8.24 -7.32 -1.37
CA MET A 89 -8.75 -5.96 -1.55
C MET A 89 -7.98 -5.22 -2.66
N ALA A 90 -6.64 -5.30 -2.65
CA ALA A 90 -5.79 -4.73 -3.69
C ALA A 90 -6.17 -5.28 -5.07
N ALA A 91 -6.33 -6.59 -5.19
CA ALA A 91 -6.71 -7.24 -6.43
C ALA A 91 -8.12 -6.81 -6.91
N ALA A 92 -9.08 -6.63 -6.00
CA ALA A 92 -10.43 -6.20 -6.35
C ALA A 92 -10.46 -4.74 -6.82
N ILE A 93 -9.75 -3.84 -6.14
CA ILE A 93 -9.61 -2.44 -6.54
C ILE A 93 -8.90 -2.34 -7.89
N GLY A 94 -7.80 -3.08 -8.09
CA GLY A 94 -7.02 -3.08 -9.32
C GLY A 94 -7.76 -3.57 -10.57
N LYS A 95 -8.84 -4.36 -10.40
CA LYS A 95 -9.75 -4.72 -11.50
C LYS A 95 -10.65 -3.57 -11.94
N LYS A 96 -10.90 -2.60 -11.06
CA LYS A 96 -11.82 -1.49 -11.29
C LYS A 96 -11.11 -0.23 -11.78
N THR A 97 -9.92 0.05 -11.25
CA THR A 97 -9.15 1.26 -11.51
C THR A 97 -7.65 0.97 -11.41
N LEU A 98 -6.80 1.80 -12.01
CA LEU A 98 -5.37 1.71 -11.79
C LEU A 98 -5.10 2.04 -10.32
N SER A 99 -4.39 1.16 -9.62
CA SER A 99 -4.20 1.25 -8.18
C SER A 99 -2.83 0.78 -7.71
N ILE A 100 -2.34 1.37 -6.63
CA ILE A 100 -1.12 0.99 -5.91
C ILE A 100 -1.50 0.64 -4.48
N TYR A 101 -1.23 -0.60 -4.07
CA TYR A 101 -1.31 -0.98 -2.65
C TYR A 101 -0.04 -0.51 -1.95
N ALA A 102 -0.14 0.54 -1.14
CA ALA A 102 1.03 1.20 -0.57
C ALA A 102 1.48 0.59 0.77
N GLY A 103 0.56 -0.06 1.49
CA GLY A 103 0.86 -0.73 2.75
C GLY A 103 -0.34 -0.96 3.65
N THR A 104 -0.10 -1.68 4.74
CA THR A 104 -1.03 -1.97 5.82
C THR A 104 -0.35 -1.76 7.17
N ALA A 105 -1.15 -1.46 8.19
CA ALA A 105 -0.68 -1.38 9.56
C ALA A 105 -1.66 -1.98 10.56
N PHE A 106 -1.11 -2.54 11.63
CA PHE A 106 -1.84 -3.11 12.75
C PHE A 106 -1.55 -2.31 14.01
N SER A 107 -2.60 -1.85 14.68
CA SER A 107 -2.48 -1.19 15.98
C SER A 107 -3.81 -1.21 16.70
N GLN A 108 -3.79 -1.46 18.00
CA GLN A 108 -4.95 -1.25 18.89
C GLN A 108 -6.23 -1.98 18.41
N GLY A 109 -6.11 -3.24 17.99
CA GLY A 109 -7.27 -4.03 17.54
C GLY A 109 -7.80 -3.65 16.16
N GLN A 110 -7.04 -2.90 15.35
CA GLN A 110 -7.46 -2.48 14.02
C GLN A 110 -6.34 -2.63 12.99
N GLN A 111 -6.69 -3.23 11.85
CA GLN A 111 -5.92 -3.16 10.63
C GLN A 111 -6.37 -1.94 9.82
N GLN A 112 -5.42 -1.20 9.25
CA GLN A 112 -5.67 -0.16 8.26
C GLN A 112 -4.82 -0.41 7.02
N SER A 113 -5.40 -0.32 5.82
CA SER A 113 -4.71 -0.55 4.55
C SER A 113 -4.96 0.60 3.58
N TRP A 114 -3.92 1.02 2.86
CA TRP A 114 -3.93 2.20 1.98
C TRP A 114 -3.72 1.79 0.52
N PHE A 115 -4.67 2.15 -0.35
CA PHE A 115 -4.64 1.90 -1.78
C PHE A 115 -4.76 3.23 -2.53
N TYR A 116 -3.69 3.67 -3.19
CA TYR A 116 -3.74 4.87 -4.03
C TYR A 116 -4.34 4.54 -5.39
N VAL A 117 -5.24 5.38 -5.90
CA VAL A 117 -6.01 5.10 -7.11
C VAL A 117 -6.09 6.32 -8.02
N THR A 118 -6.26 6.09 -9.33
CA THR A 118 -6.42 7.15 -10.33
C THR A 118 -7.86 7.70 -10.37
N ASP A 119 -8.85 6.83 -10.18
CA ASP A 119 -10.28 7.15 -10.17
C ASP A 119 -11.00 6.43 -9.00
N PRO A 120 -11.64 7.18 -8.07
CA PRO A 120 -12.33 6.60 -6.93
C PRO A 120 -13.75 6.09 -7.25
N ASN A 121 -14.30 6.42 -8.42
CA ASN A 121 -15.72 6.23 -8.69
C ASN A 121 -16.17 4.76 -8.60
N GLY A 122 -17.11 4.49 -7.69
CA GLY A 122 -17.71 3.17 -7.48
C GLY A 122 -16.85 2.20 -6.67
N LEU A 123 -15.73 2.67 -6.09
CA LEU A 123 -14.89 1.83 -5.23
C LEU A 123 -15.54 1.52 -3.89
N GLU A 124 -16.47 2.34 -3.39
CA GLU A 124 -17.22 2.03 -2.16
C GLU A 124 -17.94 0.69 -2.28
N ALA A 125 -18.60 0.44 -3.42
CA ALA A 125 -19.32 -0.81 -3.67
C ALA A 125 -18.36 -2.01 -3.79
N VAL A 126 -17.20 -1.80 -4.44
CA VAL A 126 -16.15 -2.84 -4.57
C VAL A 126 -15.64 -3.24 -3.19
N VAL A 127 -15.24 -2.25 -2.38
CA VAL A 127 -14.69 -2.49 -1.03
C VAL A 127 -15.74 -3.13 -0.12
N ALA A 128 -16.98 -2.65 -0.15
CA ALA A 128 -18.07 -3.25 0.61
C ALA A 128 -18.31 -4.73 0.22
N GLY A 129 -18.25 -5.05 -1.07
CA GLY A 129 -18.38 -6.43 -1.56
C GLY A 129 -17.29 -7.36 -1.04
N VAL A 130 -16.03 -6.90 -1.06
CA VAL A 130 -14.89 -7.67 -0.53
C VAL A 130 -15.03 -7.90 0.97
N HIS A 131 -15.38 -6.87 1.75
CA HIS A 131 -15.61 -7.02 3.19
C HIS A 131 -16.76 -7.99 3.49
N ALA A 132 -17.88 -7.91 2.75
CA ALA A 132 -19.03 -8.79 2.93
C ALA A 132 -18.70 -10.26 2.63
N GLN A 133 -17.81 -10.51 1.67
CA GLN A 133 -17.39 -11.86 1.30
C GLN A 133 -16.36 -12.44 2.27
N LEU A 134 -15.35 -11.66 2.66
CA LEU A 134 -14.15 -12.16 3.32
C LEU A 134 -14.06 -11.86 4.82
N CYS A 135 -14.96 -11.03 5.33
CA CYS A 135 -14.96 -10.59 6.73
C CYS A 135 -16.38 -10.53 7.30
N GLN A 136 -17.12 -11.63 7.19
CA GLN A 136 -18.47 -11.74 7.74
C GLN A 136 -18.46 -11.52 9.25
N GLY A 137 -19.18 -10.50 9.71
CA GLY A 137 -19.26 -10.11 11.13
C GLY A 137 -18.13 -9.19 11.62
N CYS A 138 -17.14 -8.88 10.79
CA CYS A 138 -16.11 -7.90 11.14
C CYS A 138 -16.71 -6.48 11.18
N LYS A 139 -16.27 -5.68 12.15
CA LYS A 139 -16.50 -4.22 12.10
C LYS A 139 -15.53 -3.63 11.10
N THR A 140 -16.04 -3.15 9.97
CA THR A 140 -15.24 -2.56 8.89
C THR A 140 -15.65 -1.12 8.62
N SER A 141 -14.73 -0.34 8.06
CA SER A 141 -15.04 0.99 7.53
C SER A 141 -14.12 1.33 6.37
N THR A 142 -14.56 2.26 5.52
CA THR A 142 -13.80 2.71 4.35
C THR A 142 -13.85 4.22 4.28
N ALA A 143 -12.73 4.84 3.96
CA ALA A 143 -12.65 6.25 3.60
C ALA A 143 -12.00 6.38 2.22
N ILE A 144 -12.58 7.21 1.35
CA ILE A 144 -11.97 7.56 0.07
C ILE A 144 -11.70 9.06 0.12
N LEU A 145 -10.44 9.44 -0.09
CA LEU A 145 -9.97 10.80 0.13
C LEU A 145 -9.15 11.26 -1.08
N ALA A 146 -9.21 12.56 -1.37
CA ALA A 146 -8.16 13.19 -2.18
C ALA A 146 -6.89 13.29 -1.32
N ASP A 147 -5.79 12.76 -1.83
CA ASP A 147 -4.46 12.84 -1.22
C ASP A 147 -3.36 12.96 -2.31
N PRO A 148 -3.42 14.02 -3.16
CA PRO A 148 -2.46 14.19 -4.25
C PRO A 148 -1.02 14.40 -3.77
N ALA A 149 -0.83 14.82 -2.52
CA ALA A 149 0.48 14.97 -1.91
C ALA A 149 1.01 13.68 -1.26
N TRP A 150 0.23 12.59 -1.29
CA TRP A 150 0.57 11.31 -0.65
C TRP A 150 0.93 11.48 0.83
N ALA A 151 0.21 12.36 1.52
CA ALA A 151 0.43 12.66 2.93
C ALA A 151 0.18 11.43 3.80
N LEU A 152 -0.80 10.60 3.47
CA LEU A 152 -1.07 9.40 4.26
C LEU A 152 0.04 8.35 4.11
N TYR A 153 0.59 8.14 2.91
CA TYR A 153 1.78 7.29 2.75
C TYR A 153 2.95 7.80 3.59
N ARG A 154 3.26 9.10 3.47
CA ARG A 154 4.36 9.72 4.21
C ARG A 154 4.17 9.65 5.73
N ASP A 155 3.00 10.00 6.22
CA ASP A 155 2.77 10.25 7.65
C ASP A 155 2.33 8.98 8.40
N GLN A 156 1.73 8.01 7.70
CA GLN A 156 1.21 6.78 8.31
C GLN A 156 2.10 5.56 8.04
N LEU A 157 2.75 5.48 6.88
CA LEU A 157 3.48 4.28 6.47
C LEU A 157 5.00 4.45 6.55
N LEU A 158 5.57 5.61 6.23
CA LEU A 158 7.02 5.76 6.33
C LEU A 158 7.49 5.76 7.80
N PRO A 159 8.64 5.12 8.10
CA PRO A 159 9.23 5.15 9.42
C PRO A 159 9.65 6.58 9.79
N ASP A 160 9.34 7.00 11.01
CA ASP A 160 9.81 8.26 11.57
C ASP A 160 11.29 8.21 11.96
N GLY A 161 11.83 9.33 12.45
CA GLY A 161 13.25 9.47 12.75
C GLY A 161 13.76 8.42 13.74
N GLU A 162 13.00 8.14 14.80
CA GLU A 162 13.36 7.15 15.82
C GLU A 162 13.40 5.75 15.21
N THR A 163 12.36 5.38 14.46
CA THR A 163 12.29 4.09 13.78
C THR A 163 13.44 3.94 12.79
N ARG A 164 13.74 4.97 11.98
CA ARG A 164 14.88 4.94 11.05
C ARG A 164 16.21 4.74 11.76
N GLN A 165 16.44 5.42 12.88
CA GLN A 165 17.65 5.24 13.68
C GLN A 165 17.76 3.80 14.21
N ARG A 166 16.66 3.27 14.77
CA ARG A 166 16.57 1.90 15.31
C ARG A 166 16.91 0.83 14.26
N TYR A 167 16.43 1.01 13.03
CA TYR A 167 16.64 0.07 11.93
C TYR A 167 17.83 0.43 11.02
N GLY A 168 18.61 1.46 11.35
CA GLY A 168 19.80 1.85 10.58
C GLY A 168 19.51 2.44 9.18
N LEU A 169 18.32 3.00 8.96
CA LEU A 169 17.91 3.60 7.68
C LEU A 169 18.48 5.02 7.55
N ARG A 170 19.75 5.10 7.15
CA ARG A 170 20.53 6.36 7.10
C ARG A 170 20.30 7.23 5.87
N SER A 171 19.64 6.71 4.84
CA SER A 171 19.33 7.43 3.61
C SER A 171 17.83 7.38 3.33
N TYR A 172 17.16 8.44 3.76
CA TYR A 172 15.84 8.85 3.30
C TYR A 172 16.00 10.16 2.52
#